data_AF-A0A9D2R471-F1
#
_entry.id   AF-A0A9D2R471-F1
#
_cell.length_a   1.000
_cell.length_b   1.000
_cell.length_c   1.000
_cell.angle_alpha   90.00
_cell.angle_beta   90.00
_cell.angle_gamma   90.00
#
_symmetry.space_group_name_H-M   'P 1'
#
loop_
_entity.id
_entity.type
_entity.pdbx_description
1 polymer ?
#
loop_
_entity_poly.entity_id
_entity_poly.type
_entity_poly.pdbx_seq_one_letter_code
_entity_poly.pdbx_strand_id
1 'polypeptide(L)'
;DELFANYLSRPNVRQPILTQYCDGRRVTCPNWMTQWGSKELGDQGYSPIEILRYFYGDDMYINTAEEISGIPSSWPGYTLEEGSSGEKVRQMQEQLNVIAEAYPALPKITADGIYGPATERAVRDFQSVFGLPVTGKVDYPTWYKISEIYVGVSRIAELT
;
A
#
# COMPACT_ATOMS: atom_id res chain seq x y z
N ASP A 1 -1.05 -11.46 -6.92
CA ASP A 1 -2.21 -10.80 -6.31
C ASP A 1 -1.89 -9.37 -5.94
N GLU A 2 -2.49 -8.43 -6.66
CA GLU A 2 -2.46 -7.01 -6.29
C GLU A 2 -3.53 -6.78 -5.22
N LEU A 3 -3.10 -6.44 -4.00
CA LEU A 3 -4.03 -6.12 -2.92
C LEU A 3 -4.60 -4.72 -3.15
N PHE A 4 -5.90 -4.62 -3.38
CA PHE A 4 -6.59 -3.34 -3.52
C PHE A 4 -6.91 -2.75 -2.15
N ALA A 5 -5.95 -2.04 -1.56
CA ALA A 5 -6.17 -1.30 -0.31
C ALA A 5 -6.89 0.03 -0.52
N ASN A 6 -6.99 0.48 -1.77
CA ASN A 6 -7.69 1.69 -2.14
C ASN A 6 -9.16 1.41 -2.42
N TYR A 7 -10.04 2.25 -1.90
CA TYR A 7 -11.47 2.16 -2.09
C TYR A 7 -12.08 3.54 -2.30
N LEU A 8 -13.23 3.57 -2.96
CA LEU A 8 -13.96 4.80 -3.21
C LEU A 8 -14.84 5.17 -2.03
N SER A 9 -14.90 6.45 -1.71
CA SER A 9 -15.63 6.95 -0.54
C SER A 9 -16.23 8.33 -0.82
N ARG A 10 -17.20 8.71 0.02
CA ARG A 10 -17.82 10.03 0.06
C ARG A 10 -17.77 10.62 1.46
N PRO A 11 -17.80 11.96 1.63
CA PRO A 11 -17.88 12.60 2.93
C PRO A 11 -19.04 12.03 3.75
N ASN A 12 -18.76 11.68 5.01
CA ASN A 12 -19.73 11.13 5.96
C ASN A 12 -20.33 9.76 5.61
N VAL A 13 -19.83 9.06 4.58
CA VAL A 13 -20.22 7.68 4.26
C VAL A 13 -19.14 6.72 4.77
N ARG A 14 -19.49 5.89 5.76
CA ARG A 14 -18.53 4.96 6.38
C ARG A 14 -18.18 3.74 5.52
N GLN A 15 -19.07 3.33 4.64
CA GLN A 15 -18.88 2.12 3.82
C GLN A 15 -18.22 2.47 2.48
N PRO A 16 -17.32 1.62 1.95
CA PRO A 16 -16.80 1.76 0.60
C PRO A 16 -17.92 1.82 -0.44
N ILE A 17 -17.74 2.70 -1.44
CA ILE A 17 -18.67 2.85 -2.55
C ILE A 17 -18.37 1.79 -3.61
N LEU A 18 -19.37 0.94 -3.86
CA LEU A 18 -19.35 0.06 -5.03
C LEU A 18 -19.61 0.90 -6.29
N THR A 19 -18.67 0.88 -7.22
CA THR A 19 -18.89 1.43 -8.57
C THR A 19 -19.13 0.30 -9.56
N GLN A 20 -20.16 0.47 -10.38
CA GLN A 20 -20.46 -0.44 -11.49
C GLN A 20 -20.03 0.22 -12.79
N TYR A 21 -19.46 -0.57 -13.70
CA TYR A 21 -19.14 -0.12 -15.04
C TYR A 21 -19.82 -1.00 -16.09
N CYS A 22 -20.04 -0.43 -17.27
CA CYS A 22 -20.52 -1.20 -18.41
C CYS A 22 -19.84 -0.74 -19.70
N ASP A 23 -20.06 -1.47 -20.79
CA ASP A 23 -19.48 -1.17 -22.10
C ASP A 23 -19.79 0.27 -22.55
N GLY A 24 -21.06 0.70 -22.52
CA GLY A 24 -21.47 2.04 -22.96
C GLY A 24 -21.61 2.20 -24.48
N ARG A 25 -21.23 1.18 -25.27
CA ARG A 25 -21.46 1.13 -26.73
C ARG A 25 -22.59 0.18 -27.12
N ARG A 26 -22.56 -1.06 -26.65
CA ARG A 26 -23.60 -2.07 -26.88
C ARG A 26 -24.68 -2.07 -25.80
N VAL A 27 -24.37 -1.53 -24.62
CA VAL A 27 -25.26 -1.45 -23.46
C VAL A 27 -25.24 -0.03 -22.92
N THR A 28 -26.42 0.57 -22.72
CA THR A 28 -26.58 1.91 -22.15
C THR A 28 -26.80 1.81 -20.64
N CYS A 29 -26.02 2.55 -19.86
CA CYS A 29 -26.11 2.56 -18.40
C CYS A 29 -26.25 3.99 -17.90
N PRO A 30 -27.45 4.40 -17.44
CA PRO A 30 -27.63 5.73 -16.89
C PRO A 30 -26.85 5.86 -15.58
N ASN A 31 -26.02 6.90 -15.48
CA ASN A 31 -25.29 7.30 -14.26
C ASN A 31 -24.17 6.35 -13.80
N TRP A 32 -23.69 5.45 -14.68
CA TRP A 32 -22.54 4.59 -14.39
C TRP A 32 -21.34 4.95 -15.26
N MET A 33 -20.14 4.60 -14.79
CA MET A 33 -18.94 4.68 -15.61
C MET A 33 -19.06 3.76 -16.83
N THR A 34 -18.73 4.29 -18.00
CA THR A 34 -18.67 3.50 -19.23
C THR A 34 -17.22 3.19 -19.57
N GLN A 35 -16.97 1.99 -20.07
CA GLN A 35 -15.62 1.55 -20.45
C GLN A 35 -15.00 2.49 -21.49
N TRP A 36 -15.76 2.85 -22.52
CA TRP A 36 -15.23 3.71 -23.58
C TRP A 36 -15.19 5.17 -23.15
N GLY A 37 -16.13 5.64 -22.33
CA GLY A 37 -16.09 7.01 -21.82
C GLY A 37 -14.92 7.24 -20.86
N SER A 38 -14.63 6.30 -19.96
CA SER A 38 -13.45 6.40 -19.09
C SER A 38 -12.14 6.31 -19.88
N LYS A 39 -12.08 5.45 -20.91
CA LYS A 39 -10.93 5.36 -21.81
C LYS A 39 -10.69 6.67 -22.57
N GLU A 40 -11.75 7.29 -23.11
CA GLU A 40 -11.65 8.56 -23.82
C GLU A 40 -11.18 9.70 -22.91
N LEU A 41 -11.71 9.80 -21.69
CA LEU A 41 -11.23 10.78 -20.71
C LEU A 41 -9.76 10.53 -20.32
N GLY A 42 -9.35 9.25 -20.19
CA GLY A 42 -7.96 8.89 -19.97
C GLY A 42 -7.05 9.30 -21.13
N ASP A 43 -7.48 9.11 -22.38
CA ASP A 43 -6.74 9.58 -23.57
C ASP A 43 -6.62 11.11 -23.62
N GLN A 44 -7.59 11.84 -23.06
CA GLN A 44 -7.57 13.29 -22.90
C GLN A 44 -6.68 13.76 -21.74
N GLY A 45 -6.08 12.84 -20.97
CA GLY A 45 -5.16 13.15 -19.87
C GLY A 45 -5.82 13.31 -18.50
N TYR A 46 -7.10 12.96 -18.35
CA TYR A 46 -7.76 12.98 -17.05
C TYR A 46 -7.15 11.91 -16.12
N SER A 47 -6.90 12.29 -14.87
CA SER A 47 -6.46 11.37 -13.83
C SER A 47 -7.59 10.42 -13.41
N PRO A 48 -7.28 9.27 -12.78
CA PRO A 48 -8.30 8.33 -12.32
C PRO A 48 -9.37 8.97 -11.43
N ILE A 49 -8.99 9.91 -10.54
CA ILE A 49 -9.96 10.57 -9.65
C ILE A 49 -10.87 11.53 -10.41
N GLU A 50 -10.37 12.24 -11.42
CA GLU A 50 -11.19 13.15 -12.24
C GLU A 50 -12.20 12.37 -13.09
N ILE A 51 -11.78 11.23 -13.66
CA ILE A 51 -12.68 10.31 -14.37
C ILE A 51 -13.79 9.81 -13.44
N LEU A 52 -13.45 9.39 -12.22
CA LEU A 52 -14.44 8.92 -11.25
C LEU A 52 -15.43 10.02 -10.85
N ARG A 53 -14.97 11.26 -10.67
CA ARG A 53 -15.84 12.41 -10.37
C ARG A 53 -16.75 12.79 -11.54
N TYR A 54 -16.28 12.64 -12.78
CA TYR A 54 -17.10 12.83 -13.96
C TYR A 54 -18.35 11.92 -13.97
N PHE A 55 -18.18 10.65 -13.57
CA PHE A 55 -19.29 9.68 -13.58
C PHE A 55 -20.11 9.65 -12.29
N TYR A 56 -19.50 9.90 -11.14
CA TYR A 56 -20.12 9.67 -9.83
C TYR A 56 -20.22 10.92 -8.95
N GLY A 57 -19.84 12.09 -9.43
CA GLY A 57 -19.91 13.37 -8.73
C GLY A 57 -18.61 13.79 -8.03
N ASP A 58 -18.47 15.10 -7.80
CA ASP A 58 -17.26 15.73 -7.24
C ASP A 58 -16.96 15.36 -5.79
N ASP A 59 -17.94 14.77 -5.08
CA ASP A 59 -17.81 14.31 -3.69
C ASP A 59 -17.09 12.96 -3.57
N MET A 60 -16.57 12.42 -4.67
CA MET A 60 -15.81 11.16 -4.67
C MET A 60 -14.34 11.37 -4.27
N TYR A 61 -13.83 10.43 -3.46
CA TYR A 61 -12.43 10.34 -3.04
C TYR A 61 -11.93 8.90 -3.13
N ILE A 62 -10.66 8.72 -3.46
CA ILE A 62 -9.94 7.45 -3.28
C ILE A 62 -9.32 7.49 -1.89
N ASN A 63 -9.85 6.67 -0.99
CA ASN A 63 -9.28 6.44 0.35
C ASN A 63 -8.49 5.14 0.37
N THR A 64 -7.60 5.02 1.34
CA THR A 64 -6.89 3.78 1.64
C THR A 64 -7.42 3.21 2.95
N ALA A 65 -7.60 1.89 3.03
CA ALA A 65 -8.04 1.23 4.27
C ALA A 65 -7.02 1.50 5.39
N GLU A 66 -7.47 2.05 6.51
CA GLU A 66 -6.62 2.33 7.68
C GLU A 66 -6.08 1.04 8.32
N GLU A 67 -6.81 -0.07 8.18
CA GLU A 67 -6.44 -1.37 8.73
C GLU A 67 -6.71 -2.47 7.70
N ILE A 68 -5.64 -3.17 7.30
CA ILE A 68 -5.75 -4.36 6.47
C ILE A 68 -5.77 -5.54 7.42
N SER A 69 -6.89 -6.27 7.44
CA SER A 69 -7.07 -7.44 8.32
C SER A 69 -5.92 -8.42 8.16
N GLY A 70 -5.27 -8.77 9.27
CA GLY A 70 -4.14 -9.70 9.31
C GLY A 70 -2.76 -9.05 9.31
N ILE A 71 -2.65 -7.73 9.14
CA ILE A 71 -1.40 -6.99 9.33
C ILE A 71 -1.36 -6.39 10.75
N PRO A 72 -0.30 -6.63 11.54
CA PRO A 72 -0.23 -6.19 12.94
C PRO A 72 -0.13 -4.67 13.12
N SER A 73 0.23 -3.91 12.07
CA SER A 73 0.27 -2.44 12.13
C SER A 73 0.20 -1.80 10.75
N SER A 74 -0.67 -0.81 10.63
CA SER A 74 -0.87 -0.07 9.39
C SER A 74 0.25 0.92 9.09
N TRP A 75 0.40 1.22 7.79
CA TRP A 75 1.35 2.22 7.31
C TRP A 75 1.02 3.58 7.93
N PRO A 76 2.00 4.35 8.43
CA PRO A 76 1.74 5.57 9.20
C PRO A 76 1.23 6.78 8.39
N GLY A 77 0.94 6.63 7.09
CA GLY A 77 0.50 7.72 6.23
C GLY A 77 1.63 8.60 5.68
N TYR A 78 2.88 8.29 6.00
CA TYR A 78 4.08 8.97 5.49
C TYR A 78 5.22 7.97 5.23
N THR A 79 6.13 8.34 4.34
CA THR A 79 7.30 7.53 3.99
C THR A 79 8.34 7.56 5.12
N LEU A 80 8.86 6.39 5.51
CA LEU A 80 10.03 6.33 6.41
C LEU A 80 11.31 6.34 5.58
N GLU A 81 12.19 7.27 5.89
CA GLU A 81 13.48 7.49 5.22
C GLU A 81 14.51 8.04 6.21
N GLU A 82 15.76 8.20 5.78
CA GLU A 82 16.83 8.70 6.65
C GLU A 82 16.42 9.98 7.39
N GLY A 83 16.62 9.99 8.71
CA GLY A 83 16.18 11.06 9.61
C GLY A 83 14.79 10.87 10.21
N SER A 84 13.99 9.93 9.70
CA SER A 84 12.74 9.51 10.35
C SER A 84 13.03 8.88 11.72
N SER A 85 12.13 9.08 12.68
CA SER A 85 12.26 8.46 13.99
C SER A 85 10.91 8.22 14.66
N GLY A 86 10.92 7.38 15.70
CA GLY A 86 9.76 7.09 16.53
C GLY A 86 9.25 5.67 16.38
N GLU A 87 8.07 5.44 16.94
CA GLU A 87 7.51 4.09 17.14
C GLU A 87 7.38 3.29 15.84
N LYS A 88 6.99 3.95 14.75
CA LYS A 88 6.80 3.31 13.45
C LYS A 88 8.11 2.86 12.82
N VAL A 89 9.20 3.58 13.07
CA VAL A 89 10.54 3.14 12.66
C VAL A 89 10.97 1.93 13.48
N ARG A 90 10.80 1.98 14.81
CA ARG A 90 11.17 0.87 15.70
C ARG A 90 10.43 -0.41 15.34
N GLN A 91 9.11 -0.30 15.13
CA GLN A 91 8.28 -1.40 14.71
C GLN A 91 8.71 -2.01 13.38
N MET A 92 9.05 -1.18 12.39
CA MET A 92 9.54 -1.67 11.09
C MET A 92 10.91 -2.37 11.24
N GLN A 93 11.80 -1.85 12.07
CA GLN A 93 13.09 -2.48 12.38
C GLN A 93 12.90 -3.84 13.07
N GLU A 94 11.98 -3.95 14.03
CA GLU A 94 11.61 -5.21 14.69
C GLU A 94 11.10 -6.24 13.67
N GLN A 95 10.21 -5.82 12.75
CA GLN A 95 9.70 -6.70 11.69
C GLN A 95 10.82 -7.18 10.76
N LEU A 96 11.69 -6.27 10.29
CA LEU A 96 12.85 -6.64 9.47
C LEU A 96 13.76 -7.66 10.17
N ASN A 97 13.98 -7.50 11.48
CA ASN A 97 14.79 -8.42 12.25
C ASN A 97 14.20 -9.82 12.35
N VAL A 98 12.88 -9.94 12.53
CA VAL A 98 12.18 -11.24 12.51
C VAL A 98 12.26 -11.87 11.13
N ILE A 99 12.09 -11.08 10.07
CA ILE A 99 12.23 -11.58 8.69
C ILE A 99 13.67 -12.08 8.43
N ALA A 100 14.68 -11.38 8.93
CA ALA A 100 16.08 -11.77 8.78
C ALA A 100 16.42 -13.13 9.44
N GLU A 101 15.58 -13.65 10.33
CA GLU A 101 15.75 -15.00 10.90
C GLU A 101 15.44 -16.10 9.87
N ALA A 102 14.45 -15.87 9.02
CA ALA A 102 14.08 -16.78 7.94
C ALA A 102 14.84 -16.51 6.63
N TYR A 103 15.37 -15.30 6.46
CA TYR A 103 16.08 -14.86 5.24
C TYR A 103 17.51 -14.41 5.57
N PRO A 104 18.50 -15.33 5.60
CA PRO A 104 19.89 -15.03 6.00
C PRO A 104 20.62 -14.00 5.12
N ALA A 105 20.09 -13.70 3.94
CA ALA A 105 20.63 -12.67 3.06
C ALA A 105 20.34 -11.24 3.57
N LEU A 106 19.38 -11.08 4.49
CA LEU A 106 19.03 -9.80 5.08
C LEU A 106 19.83 -9.54 6.36
N PRO A 107 20.36 -8.33 6.57
CA PRO A 107 21.08 -7.99 7.79
C PRO A 107 20.11 -7.79 8.96
N LYS A 108 20.52 -8.21 10.17
CA LYS A 108 19.89 -7.73 11.40
C LYS A 108 20.37 -6.31 11.71
N ILE A 109 19.46 -5.48 12.22
CA ILE A 109 19.70 -4.09 12.58
C ILE A 109 19.26 -3.81 14.01
N THR A 110 19.74 -2.72 14.61
CA THR A 110 19.24 -2.26 15.91
C THR A 110 17.84 -1.67 15.74
N ALA A 111 16.89 -2.10 16.57
CA ALA A 111 15.54 -1.54 16.63
C ALA A 111 15.47 -0.37 17.63
N ASP A 112 16.19 0.71 17.34
CA ASP A 112 16.29 1.91 18.19
C ASP A 112 15.23 2.98 17.90
N GLY A 113 14.40 2.77 16.87
CA GLY A 113 13.44 3.75 16.42
C GLY A 113 14.06 4.91 15.64
N ILE A 114 15.30 4.79 15.16
CA ILE A 114 16.00 5.80 14.37
C ILE A 114 16.29 5.25 12.97
N TYR A 115 15.79 5.94 11.95
CA TYR A 115 16.05 5.57 10.57
C TYR A 115 17.40 6.17 10.14
N GLY A 116 18.48 5.45 10.47
CA GLY A 116 19.85 5.80 10.06
C GLY A 116 20.33 4.99 8.84
N PRO A 117 21.60 5.17 8.44
CA PRO A 117 22.20 4.49 7.27
C PRO A 117 22.12 2.95 7.33
N ALA A 118 22.22 2.37 8.52
CA ALA A 118 22.07 0.92 8.70
C ALA A 118 20.65 0.43 8.36
N THR A 119 19.64 1.17 8.80
CA THR A 119 18.22 0.89 8.50
C THR A 119 17.96 1.06 7.00
N GLU A 120 18.46 2.14 6.38
CA GLU A 120 18.32 2.36 4.93
C GLU A 120 18.92 1.21 4.12
N ARG A 121 20.14 0.77 4.48
CA ARG A 121 20.81 -0.35 3.82
C ARG A 121 19.99 -1.65 3.95
N ALA A 122 19.48 -1.95 5.15
CA ALA A 122 18.63 -3.12 5.36
C ALA A 122 17.33 -3.06 4.52
N VAL A 123 16.73 -1.87 4.38
CA VAL A 123 15.55 -1.67 3.53
C VAL A 123 15.89 -1.84 2.05
N ARG A 124 17.05 -1.37 1.59
CA ARG A 124 17.52 -1.62 0.21
C ARG A 124 17.72 -3.11 -0.06
N ASP A 125 18.35 -3.82 0.88
CA ASP A 125 18.56 -5.27 0.78
C ASP A 125 17.20 -6.00 0.74
N PHE A 126 16.26 -5.62 1.60
CA PHE A 126 14.88 -6.13 1.58
C PHE A 126 14.18 -5.88 0.25
N GLN A 127 14.21 -4.64 -0.24
CA GLN A 127 13.59 -4.28 -1.53
C GLN A 127 14.17 -5.10 -2.67
N SER A 128 15.50 -5.29 -2.68
CA SER A 128 16.16 -6.11 -3.69
C SER A 128 15.75 -7.58 -3.62
N VAL A 129 15.67 -8.16 -2.42
CA VAL A 129 15.28 -9.57 -2.22
C VAL A 129 13.84 -9.83 -2.66
N PHE A 130 12.93 -8.88 -2.41
CA PHE A 130 11.49 -9.05 -2.68
C PHE A 130 11.00 -8.36 -3.96
N GLY A 131 11.92 -7.94 -4.85
CA GLY A 131 11.58 -7.43 -6.17
C GLY A 131 10.89 -6.06 -6.19
N LEU A 132 11.15 -5.24 -5.17
CA LEU A 132 10.65 -3.86 -5.10
C LEU A 132 11.68 -2.88 -5.70
N PRO A 133 11.25 -1.66 -6.11
CA PRO A 133 12.18 -0.58 -6.42
C PRO A 133 13.12 -0.31 -5.24
N VAL A 134 14.44 -0.35 -5.49
CA VAL A 134 15.47 -0.22 -4.44
C VAL A 134 15.73 1.26 -4.12
N THR A 135 14.77 1.89 -3.46
CA THR A 135 14.80 3.32 -3.10
C THR A 135 15.52 3.56 -1.77
N GLY A 136 15.57 2.56 -0.89
CA GLY A 136 15.98 2.72 0.51
C GLY A 136 14.94 3.46 1.36
N LYS A 137 13.73 3.69 0.82
CA LYS A 137 12.63 4.35 1.52
C LYS A 137 11.50 3.36 1.76
N VAL A 138 10.86 3.46 2.91
CA VAL A 138 9.67 2.65 3.25
C VAL A 138 8.42 3.47 2.96
N ASP A 139 8.02 3.46 1.70
CA ASP A 139 6.73 3.95 1.25
C ASP A 139 5.62 2.90 1.50
N TYR A 140 4.39 3.21 1.09
CA TYR A 140 3.25 2.33 1.31
C TYR A 140 3.46 0.89 0.77
N PRO A 141 3.88 0.68 -0.50
CA PRO A 141 4.19 -0.65 -1.01
C PRO A 141 5.27 -1.39 -0.20
N THR A 142 6.35 -0.69 0.17
CA THR A 142 7.45 -1.30 0.93
C THR A 142 6.99 -1.71 2.33
N TRP A 143 6.25 -0.86 3.05
CA TRP A 143 5.69 -1.17 4.38
C TRP A 143 4.79 -2.40 4.33
N TYR A 144 3.89 -2.43 3.35
CA TYR A 144 2.98 -3.54 3.16
C TYR A 144 3.73 -4.85 2.91
N LYS A 145 4.75 -4.82 2.04
CA LYS A 145 5.56 -6.00 1.75
C LYS A 145 6.31 -6.51 2.99
N ILE A 146 6.88 -5.62 3.81
CA ILE A 146 7.50 -5.99 5.08
C ILE A 146 6.46 -6.67 5.99
N SER A 147 5.29 -6.07 6.13
CA SER A 147 4.21 -6.63 6.97
C SER A 147 3.72 -7.99 6.49
N GLU A 148 3.53 -8.17 5.18
CA GLU A 148 3.14 -9.45 4.57
C GLU A 148 4.15 -10.55 4.89
N ILE A 149 5.43 -10.29 4.64
CA ILE A 149 6.50 -11.27 4.87
C ILE A 149 6.63 -11.56 6.37
N TYR A 150 6.57 -10.53 7.22
CA TYR A 150 6.60 -10.67 8.68
C TYR A 150 5.51 -11.64 9.17
N VAL A 151 4.26 -11.43 8.76
CA VAL A 151 3.13 -12.32 9.12
C VAL A 151 3.34 -13.73 8.59
N GLY A 152 3.89 -13.86 7.38
CA GLY A 152 4.21 -15.16 6.78
C GLY A 152 5.22 -15.94 7.61
N VAL A 153 6.32 -15.30 8.03
CA VAL A 153 7.39 -15.98 8.78
C VAL A 153 7.04 -16.20 10.24
N SER A 154 6.30 -15.28 10.88
CA SER A 154 5.93 -15.41 12.29
C SER A 154 4.97 -16.57 12.52
N ARG A 155 4.01 -16.79 11.61
CA ARG A 155 3.11 -17.96 11.67
C ARG A 155 3.84 -19.30 11.50
N ILE A 156 4.93 -19.32 10.73
CA ILE A 156 5.75 -20.53 10.60
C ILE A 156 6.48 -20.79 11.93
N ALA A 157 7.02 -19.75 12.56
CA ALA A 157 7.69 -19.85 13.85
C ALA A 157 6.73 -20.27 15.00
N GLU A 158 5.45 -19.92 14.93
CA GLU A 158 4.43 -20.36 15.91
C GLU A 158 4.06 -21.86 15.78
N LEU A 159 4.44 -22.53 14.70
CA LEU A 159 4.09 -23.93 14.41
C LEU A 159 5.22 -24.93 14.68
N THR A 160 6.41 -24.48 15.06
CA THR A 160 7.62 -25.31 15.30
C THR A 160 8.00 -25.33 16.78
#